data_AF-A0A4U5VJ46-F1
#
_entry.id   AF-A0A4U5VJ46-F1
#
_cell.length_a   1.000
_cell.length_b   1.000
_cell.length_c   1.000
_cell.angle_alpha   90.00
_cell.angle_beta   90.00
_cell.angle_gamma   90.00
#
_symmetry.space_group_name_H-M   'P 1'
#
loop_
_entity.id
_entity.type
_entity.pdbx_description
1 polymer ?
#
loop_
_entity_poly.entity_id
_entity_poly.type
_entity_poly.pdbx_seq_one_letter_code
_entity_poly.pdbx_strand_id
1 'polypeptide(L)'
;MQAKKRYLILLSAGACLVLLFYLGGVQLPAASRSRHDRSRNGYRSDQPWPHFSDPLHLFLPWDQTDTEEYNLHISPRQKRDINTSVYKGKRCRMDSCFDFSLCHKNGFKVYVYPQQKGEKISESYQNILSTIEGSRFYTSDPGQACLFVLSLDTLDRDQLSPQYVHNLKTKVQNLPLWNDGRNHLIFNLYSGTWPDYTEDLGFDIGQAMLAKASISTENFRPNFDVSIPLFSKEHPRTGGERGYLKYNSIPPFRKYMLVFKGKRYLTGIGSDTRNALHHVHNAEDVVLLTTCKHGKDWQKHKDARCDKDNAEYDKFHNTSRISGEAKTNLGRGGEVDEEEEEEEEETVSREGGIWSHRGES
;
A
#
# COMPACT_ATOMS: atom_id res chain seq x y z
N MET A 1 -55.37 9.01 62.94
CA MET A 1 -53.96 9.26 62.58
C MET A 1 -53.79 9.48 61.07
N GLN A 2 -54.33 10.56 60.48
CA GLN A 2 -54.19 10.84 59.02
C GLN A 2 -53.96 12.31 58.65
N ALA A 3 -54.14 13.27 59.58
CA ALA A 3 -53.92 14.68 59.29
C ALA A 3 -52.43 15.08 59.35
N LYS A 4 -51.68 14.63 60.38
CA LYS A 4 -50.28 15.07 60.62
C LYS A 4 -49.31 14.70 59.48
N LYS A 5 -49.52 13.58 58.78
CA LYS A 5 -48.70 13.18 57.62
C LYS A 5 -48.96 14.03 56.37
N ARG A 6 -50.18 14.57 56.19
CA ARG A 6 -50.53 15.39 55.02
C ARG A 6 -49.93 16.79 55.10
N TYR A 7 -49.87 17.38 56.30
CA TYR A 7 -49.22 18.68 56.51
C TYR A 7 -47.70 18.63 56.33
N LEU A 8 -47.05 17.51 56.65
CA LEU A 8 -45.61 17.34 56.49
C LEU A 8 -45.18 17.28 55.02
N ILE A 9 -45.98 16.65 54.16
CA ILE A 9 -45.74 16.59 52.71
C ILE A 9 -46.00 17.95 52.05
N LEU A 10 -47.03 18.69 52.49
CA LEU A 10 -47.29 20.05 52.03
C LEU A 10 -46.18 21.03 52.43
N LEU A 11 -45.65 20.91 53.65
CA LEU A 11 -44.52 21.71 54.11
C LEU A 11 -43.23 21.40 53.34
N SER A 12 -42.93 20.13 53.03
CA SER A 12 -41.74 19.79 52.26
C SER A 12 -41.84 20.23 50.79
N ALA A 13 -43.02 20.11 50.17
CA ALA A 13 -43.26 20.57 48.81
C ALA A 13 -43.17 22.11 48.72
N GLY A 14 -43.71 22.83 49.72
CA GLY A 14 -43.57 24.28 49.83
C GLY A 14 -42.12 24.73 49.99
N ALA A 15 -41.34 24.06 50.86
CA ALA A 15 -39.93 24.38 51.05
C ALA A 15 -39.09 24.14 49.77
N CYS A 16 -39.39 23.08 49.01
CA CYS A 16 -38.70 22.77 47.76
C CYS A 16 -39.02 23.79 46.65
N LEU A 17 -40.27 24.26 46.56
CA LEU A 17 -40.66 25.33 45.63
C LEU A 17 -40.00 26.67 45.98
N VAL A 18 -39.94 27.03 47.26
CA VAL A 18 -39.25 28.26 47.72
C VAL A 18 -37.75 28.22 47.37
N LEU A 19 -37.09 27.07 47.54
CA LEU A 19 -35.68 26.88 47.15
C LEU A 19 -35.45 27.00 45.64
N LEU A 20 -36.36 26.47 44.81
CA LEU A 20 -36.27 26.58 43.35
C LEU A 20 -36.47 28.03 42.87
N PHE A 21 -37.35 28.81 43.51
CA PHE A 21 -37.49 30.23 43.23
C PHE A 21 -36.28 31.05 43.74
N TYR A 22 -35.68 30.67 44.87
CA TYR A 22 -34.48 31.35 45.39
C TYR A 22 -33.23 31.10 44.52
N LEU A 23 -33.08 29.88 43.98
CA LEU A 23 -31.93 29.50 43.15
C LEU A 23 -32.11 29.83 41.65
N GLY A 24 -33.35 29.91 41.16
CA GLY A 24 -33.67 30.26 39.77
C GLY A 24 -33.69 31.77 39.47
N GLY A 25 -33.65 32.63 40.49
CA GLY A 25 -33.79 34.08 40.37
C GLY A 25 -32.50 34.90 40.35
N VAL A 26 -31.32 34.29 40.52
CA VAL A 26 -30.05 35.03 40.51
C VAL A 26 -29.52 35.16 39.08
N GLN A 27 -30.00 36.18 38.36
CA GLN A 27 -29.25 36.79 37.27
C GLN A 27 -28.21 37.74 37.87
N LEU A 28 -26.91 37.50 37.60
CA LEU A 28 -25.85 38.48 37.82
C LEU A 28 -25.13 38.79 36.50
N PRO A 29 -25.05 40.07 36.08
CA PRO A 29 -24.47 40.49 34.80
C PRO A 29 -22.96 40.79 34.87
N ALA A 30 -22.26 40.26 33.87
CA ALA A 30 -21.07 40.72 33.12
C ALA A 30 -19.80 41.34 33.80
N ALA A 31 -18.66 40.80 33.32
CA ALA A 31 -17.35 41.41 33.06
C ALA A 31 -16.31 41.54 34.22
N SER A 32 -15.23 40.75 34.18
CA SER A 32 -14.05 41.03 33.33
C SER A 32 -12.87 40.05 33.59
N ARG A 33 -12.08 39.84 32.52
CA ARG A 33 -10.66 39.43 32.46
C ARG A 33 -10.27 37.93 32.50
N SER A 34 -10.01 37.47 31.27
CA SER A 34 -8.77 36.81 30.83
C SER A 34 -8.61 35.31 31.08
N ARG A 35 -8.99 34.52 30.08
CA ARG A 35 -8.02 33.78 29.25
C ARG A 35 -8.70 33.39 27.94
N HIS A 36 -8.05 33.72 26.83
CA HIS A 36 -8.49 33.43 25.48
C HIS A 36 -8.57 31.92 25.26
N ASP A 37 -9.78 31.39 25.24
CA ASP A 37 -10.10 30.11 24.63
C ASP A 37 -11.11 30.41 23.51
N ARG A 38 -10.64 30.38 22.25
CA ARG A 38 -11.48 30.55 21.06
C ARG A 38 -11.57 29.21 20.35
N SER A 39 -12.43 28.35 20.88
CA SER A 39 -13.07 27.27 20.13
C SER A 39 -14.58 27.56 20.05
N ARG A 40 -15.09 27.49 18.81
CA ARG A 40 -16.51 27.38 18.41
C ARG A 40 -17.43 28.58 18.61
N ASN A 41 -17.65 29.30 17.50
CA ASN A 41 -19.01 29.52 17.03
C ASN A 41 -19.05 29.65 15.50
N GLY A 42 -20.09 29.11 14.88
CA GLY A 42 -20.48 29.45 13.50
C GLY A 42 -20.22 28.39 12.45
N TYR A 43 -21.04 27.34 12.44
CA TYR A 43 -21.33 26.57 11.23
C TYR A 43 -21.94 27.53 10.20
N ARG A 44 -21.19 27.92 9.17
CA ARG A 44 -21.72 28.44 7.92
C ARG A 44 -21.72 27.29 6.93
N SER A 45 -22.92 26.79 6.62
CA SER A 45 -23.13 25.65 5.72
C SER A 45 -22.93 25.96 4.23
N ASP A 46 -22.45 27.15 3.86
CA ASP A 46 -22.39 27.61 2.45
C ASP A 46 -21.02 28.15 2.02
N GLN A 47 -19.91 27.64 2.56
CA GLN A 47 -18.62 27.83 1.92
C GLN A 47 -18.27 26.58 1.09
N PRO A 48 -18.23 26.67 -0.24
CA PRO A 48 -17.54 25.67 -1.04
C PRO A 48 -16.11 25.56 -0.52
N TRP A 49 -15.59 24.32 -0.47
CA TRP A 49 -14.19 24.07 -0.20
C TRP A 49 -13.32 25.05 -1.01
N PRO A 50 -12.27 25.65 -0.42
CA PRO A 50 -11.34 26.45 -1.20
C PRO A 50 -10.85 25.58 -2.35
N HIS A 51 -11.10 26.05 -3.57
CA HIS A 51 -10.66 25.39 -4.78
C HIS A 51 -9.14 25.54 -4.79
N PHE A 52 -8.42 24.51 -4.36
CA PHE A 52 -6.97 24.43 -4.50
C PHE A 52 -6.65 24.23 -5.99
N SER A 53 -6.77 25.31 -6.75
CA SER A 53 -6.23 25.45 -8.09
C SER A 53 -4.90 26.19 -8.03
N ASP A 54 -4.05 25.81 -7.08
CA ASP A 54 -2.62 26.01 -7.28
C ASP A 54 -2.15 24.83 -8.12
N PRO A 55 -1.58 25.06 -9.32
CA PRO A 55 -0.90 24.00 -10.03
C PRO A 55 0.23 23.53 -9.11
N LEU A 56 0.10 22.33 -8.56
CA LEU A 56 1.19 21.64 -7.89
C LEU A 56 2.37 21.69 -8.86
N HIS A 57 3.44 22.38 -8.47
CA HIS A 57 4.67 22.36 -9.25
C HIS A 57 5.06 20.89 -9.42
N LEU A 58 5.05 20.43 -10.67
CA LEU A 58 5.63 19.14 -11.03
C LEU A 58 7.03 19.10 -10.43
N PHE A 59 7.28 18.16 -9.53
CA PHE A 59 8.63 17.75 -9.22
C PHE A 59 9.25 17.34 -10.56
N LEU A 60 10.20 18.16 -11.03
CA LEU A 60 10.99 17.82 -12.20
C LEU A 60 11.71 16.50 -11.88
N PRO A 61 11.49 15.44 -12.67
CA PRO A 61 12.24 14.20 -12.51
C PRO A 61 13.72 14.53 -12.63
N TRP A 62 14.50 14.12 -11.62
CA TRP A 62 15.95 14.13 -11.74
C TRP A 62 16.36 13.16 -12.86
N ASP A 63 17.47 13.52 -13.49
CA ASP A 63 18.01 13.00 -14.75
C ASP A 63 17.96 11.46 -14.87
N GLN A 64 17.63 10.96 -16.07
CA GLN A 64 17.49 9.52 -16.40
C GLN A 64 18.81 8.74 -16.38
N THR A 65 19.89 9.36 -15.91
CA THR A 65 21.26 8.83 -15.96
C THR A 65 21.50 7.67 -15.00
N ASP A 66 20.75 7.57 -13.90
CA ASP A 66 21.01 6.56 -12.86
C ASP A 66 20.55 5.14 -13.27
N THR A 67 19.75 5.01 -14.32
CA THR A 67 19.31 3.68 -14.82
C THR A 67 20.40 2.98 -15.66
N GLU A 68 21.42 3.71 -16.12
CA GLU A 68 22.46 3.17 -17.01
C GLU A 68 23.50 2.31 -16.27
N GLU A 69 23.74 2.55 -14.98
CA GLU A 69 24.84 1.91 -14.22
C GLU A 69 24.51 0.47 -13.77
N TYR A 70 23.23 0.14 -13.58
CA TYR A 70 22.79 -1.17 -13.06
C TYR A 70 22.72 -2.29 -14.12
N ASN A 71 22.98 -1.98 -15.39
CA ASN A 71 22.89 -2.93 -16.51
C ASN A 71 24.16 -3.80 -16.72
N LEU A 72 25.09 -3.82 -15.76
CA LEU A 72 26.43 -4.41 -15.90
C LEU A 72 26.44 -5.94 -16.18
N HIS A 73 25.32 -6.64 -15.98
CA HIS A 73 25.22 -8.10 -16.18
C HIS A 73 24.40 -8.53 -17.41
N ILE A 74 23.92 -7.59 -18.25
CA ILE A 74 23.06 -7.92 -19.39
C ILE A 74 23.84 -7.80 -20.71
N SER A 75 23.75 -8.83 -21.57
CA SER A 75 24.41 -8.78 -22.89
C SER A 75 23.88 -7.61 -23.73
N PRO A 76 24.72 -6.95 -24.57
CA PRO A 76 24.29 -5.82 -25.39
C PRO A 76 23.09 -6.10 -26.32
N ARG A 77 22.92 -7.37 -26.74
CA ARG A 77 21.75 -7.80 -27.53
C ARG A 77 20.48 -7.79 -26.69
N GLN A 78 20.56 -8.36 -25.49
CA GLN A 78 19.43 -8.41 -24.56
C GLN A 78 19.01 -7.01 -24.09
N LYS A 79 19.97 -6.08 -23.89
CA LYS A 79 19.67 -4.66 -23.59
C LYS A 79 18.92 -3.98 -24.74
N ARG A 80 19.30 -4.22 -26.00
CA ARG A 80 18.57 -3.66 -27.18
C ARG A 80 17.17 -4.22 -27.33
N ASP A 81 16.99 -5.52 -27.13
CA ASP A 81 15.69 -6.17 -27.23
C ASP A 81 14.72 -5.62 -26.18
N ILE A 82 15.18 -5.50 -24.92
CA ILE A 82 14.42 -4.90 -23.82
C ILE A 82 14.08 -3.45 -24.13
N ASN A 83 15.05 -2.63 -24.57
CA ASN A 83 14.77 -1.22 -24.89
C ASN A 83 13.76 -1.05 -26.04
N THR A 84 13.86 -1.89 -27.07
CA THR A 84 12.94 -1.85 -28.20
C THR A 84 11.53 -2.27 -27.78
N SER A 85 11.43 -3.26 -26.89
CA SER A 85 10.16 -3.78 -26.42
C SER A 85 9.51 -2.86 -25.39
N VAL A 86 10.28 -2.24 -24.49
CA VAL A 86 9.83 -1.17 -23.59
C VAL A 86 9.23 -0.03 -24.41
N TYR A 87 9.88 0.35 -25.52
CA TYR A 87 9.37 1.39 -26.40
C TYR A 87 8.06 1.00 -27.10
N LYS A 88 7.90 -0.28 -27.51
CA LYS A 88 6.63 -0.80 -28.03
C LYS A 88 5.54 -0.85 -26.94
N GLY A 89 5.88 -1.32 -25.74
CA GLY A 89 5.01 -1.43 -24.58
C GLY A 89 4.46 -0.07 -24.15
N LYS A 90 5.30 0.98 -24.11
CA LYS A 90 4.89 2.37 -23.75
C LYS A 90 3.80 2.94 -24.67
N ARG A 91 3.74 2.47 -25.93
CA ARG A 91 2.72 2.88 -26.92
C ARG A 91 1.44 2.06 -26.87
N CYS A 92 1.38 0.99 -26.08
CA CYS A 92 0.18 0.17 -25.99
C CYS A 92 -0.98 0.91 -25.33
N ARG A 93 -2.14 0.75 -25.95
CA ARG A 93 -3.44 1.25 -25.52
C ARG A 93 -4.47 0.14 -25.77
N MET A 94 -5.66 0.28 -25.20
CA MET A 94 -6.69 -0.77 -25.31
C MET A 94 -7.06 -1.05 -26.78
N ASP A 95 -7.14 -0.02 -27.61
CA ASP A 95 -7.46 -0.12 -29.02
C ASP A 95 -6.34 -0.70 -29.89
N SER A 96 -5.07 -0.58 -29.46
CA SER A 96 -3.92 -1.02 -30.25
C SER A 96 -3.39 -2.40 -29.84
N CYS A 97 -3.33 -2.68 -28.54
CA CYS A 97 -2.65 -3.86 -27.99
C CYS A 97 -3.58 -4.88 -27.34
N PHE A 98 -4.88 -4.58 -27.19
CA PHE A 98 -5.87 -5.52 -26.70
C PHE A 98 -6.87 -5.88 -27.82
N ASP A 99 -7.09 -7.17 -28.04
CA ASP A 99 -8.07 -7.67 -29.01
C ASP A 99 -9.43 -7.89 -28.33
N PHE A 100 -10.34 -6.94 -28.53
CA PHE A 100 -11.70 -7.03 -28.01
C PHE A 100 -12.57 -8.05 -28.74
N SER A 101 -12.21 -8.52 -29.93
CA SER A 101 -13.07 -9.42 -30.72
C SER A 101 -13.36 -10.73 -29.97
N LEU A 102 -12.38 -11.22 -29.22
CA LEU A 102 -12.50 -12.39 -28.35
C LEU A 102 -13.55 -12.19 -27.25
N CYS A 103 -13.56 -11.02 -26.61
CA CYS A 103 -14.53 -10.72 -25.56
C CYS A 103 -15.94 -10.51 -26.13
N HIS A 104 -16.08 -9.92 -27.32
CA HIS A 104 -17.39 -9.75 -27.96
C HIS A 104 -18.01 -11.09 -28.37
N LYS A 105 -17.19 -12.06 -28.79
CA LYS A 105 -17.67 -13.36 -29.25
C LYS A 105 -18.14 -14.26 -28.11
N ASN A 106 -17.36 -14.33 -27.02
CA ASN A 106 -17.55 -15.33 -25.96
C ASN A 106 -17.94 -14.74 -24.60
N GLY A 107 -18.07 -13.40 -24.51
CA GLY A 107 -18.17 -12.66 -23.26
C GLY A 107 -16.79 -12.45 -22.60
N PHE A 108 -16.76 -11.70 -21.49
CA PHE A 108 -15.53 -11.52 -20.73
C PHE A 108 -15.21 -12.78 -19.92
N LYS A 109 -14.24 -13.56 -20.41
CA LYS A 109 -13.75 -14.77 -19.76
C LYS A 109 -12.23 -14.74 -19.61
N VAL A 110 -11.74 -15.28 -18.51
CA VAL A 110 -10.33 -15.29 -18.11
C VAL A 110 -9.83 -16.73 -18.07
N TYR A 111 -8.74 -16.99 -18.78
CA TYR A 111 -8.01 -18.26 -18.72
C TYR A 111 -6.74 -18.08 -17.91
N VAL A 112 -6.51 -19.02 -17.00
CA VAL A 112 -5.26 -19.12 -16.23
C VAL A 112 -4.43 -20.25 -16.84
N TYR A 113 -3.16 -19.99 -17.12
CA TYR A 113 -2.27 -21.03 -17.63
C TYR A 113 -2.14 -22.18 -16.61
N PRO A 114 -1.95 -23.43 -17.07
CA PRO A 114 -1.71 -24.54 -16.16
C PRO A 114 -0.33 -24.41 -15.51
N GLN A 115 -0.26 -24.65 -14.20
CA GLN A 115 1.00 -24.64 -13.45
C GLN A 115 1.97 -25.69 -14.02
N GLN A 116 3.20 -25.25 -14.30
CA GLN A 116 4.26 -26.12 -14.80
C GLN A 116 4.87 -26.93 -13.65
N LYS A 117 5.23 -28.19 -13.92
CA LYS A 117 5.84 -29.06 -12.91
C LYS A 117 7.19 -28.50 -12.47
N GLY A 118 7.39 -28.38 -11.16
CA GLY A 118 8.64 -27.90 -10.57
C GLY A 118 8.72 -26.38 -10.36
N GLU A 119 7.75 -25.61 -10.82
CA GLU A 119 7.66 -24.17 -10.53
C GLU A 119 6.99 -23.95 -9.17
N LYS A 120 7.72 -23.28 -8.28
CA LYS A 120 7.18 -22.78 -7.02
C LYS A 120 6.41 -21.49 -7.30
N ILE A 121 5.30 -21.30 -6.60
CA ILE A 121 4.49 -20.09 -6.60
C ILE A 121 4.33 -19.62 -5.16
N SER A 122 4.41 -18.32 -4.92
CA SER A 122 4.12 -17.76 -3.59
C SER A 122 2.66 -17.98 -3.23
N GLU A 123 2.36 -18.05 -1.93
CA GLU A 123 0.98 -18.14 -1.44
C GLU A 123 0.13 -16.96 -1.93
N SER A 124 0.73 -15.76 -1.99
CA SER A 124 0.08 -14.55 -2.50
C SER A 124 -0.34 -14.70 -3.96
N TYR A 125 0.56 -15.17 -4.82
CA TYR A 125 0.22 -15.38 -6.23
C TYR A 125 -0.79 -16.52 -6.39
N GLN A 126 -0.65 -17.60 -5.63
CA GLN A 126 -1.62 -18.69 -5.61
C GLN A 126 -3.02 -18.19 -5.20
N ASN A 127 -3.11 -17.27 -4.23
CA ASN A 127 -4.37 -16.65 -3.81
C ASN A 127 -5.00 -15.82 -4.93
N ILE A 128 -4.19 -15.07 -5.71
CA ILE A 128 -4.66 -14.33 -6.89
C ILE A 128 -5.24 -15.30 -7.92
N LEU A 129 -4.46 -16.31 -8.34
CA LEU A 129 -4.90 -17.29 -9.33
C LEU A 129 -6.18 -18.02 -8.88
N SER A 130 -6.20 -18.50 -7.65
CA SER A 130 -7.34 -19.24 -7.11
C SER A 130 -8.59 -18.36 -6.95
N THR A 131 -8.43 -17.04 -6.79
CA THR A 131 -9.55 -16.08 -6.76
C THR A 131 -10.12 -15.86 -8.15
N ILE A 132 -9.25 -15.80 -9.18
CA ILE A 132 -9.68 -15.73 -10.58
C ILE A 132 -10.42 -17.01 -10.95
N GLU A 133 -9.85 -18.18 -10.66
CA GLU A 133 -10.44 -19.49 -10.97
C GLU A 133 -11.79 -19.73 -10.26
N GLY A 134 -11.96 -19.21 -9.05
CA GLY A 134 -13.23 -19.27 -8.33
C GLY A 134 -14.29 -18.26 -8.79
N SER A 135 -13.95 -17.35 -9.72
CA SER A 135 -14.85 -16.30 -10.18
C SER A 135 -15.76 -16.78 -11.33
N ARG A 136 -16.88 -16.09 -11.53
CA ARG A 136 -17.78 -16.32 -12.68
C ARG A 136 -17.14 -16.06 -14.06
N PHE A 137 -15.97 -15.42 -14.07
CA PHE A 137 -15.27 -15.06 -15.30
C PHE A 137 -14.28 -16.15 -15.74
N TYR A 138 -13.94 -17.10 -14.88
CA TYR A 138 -13.00 -18.16 -15.22
C TYR A 138 -13.52 -19.08 -16.33
N THR A 139 -12.60 -19.53 -17.19
CA THR A 139 -12.81 -20.62 -18.15
C THR A 139 -11.59 -21.52 -18.22
N SER A 140 -11.80 -22.84 -18.27
CA SER A 140 -10.74 -23.83 -18.52
C SER A 140 -10.43 -23.99 -20.01
N ASP A 141 -11.29 -23.47 -20.91
CA ASP A 141 -11.08 -23.49 -22.35
C ASP A 141 -10.44 -22.17 -22.82
N PRO A 142 -9.17 -22.17 -23.29
CA PRO A 142 -8.49 -20.97 -23.79
C PRO A 142 -9.15 -20.39 -25.04
N GLY A 143 -9.86 -21.19 -25.85
CA GLY A 143 -10.58 -20.71 -27.04
C GLY A 143 -11.83 -19.87 -26.71
N GLN A 144 -12.28 -19.92 -25.46
CA GLN A 144 -13.38 -19.13 -24.93
C GLN A 144 -12.91 -17.87 -24.20
N ALA A 145 -11.63 -17.81 -23.83
CA ALA A 145 -11.08 -16.70 -23.07
C ALA A 145 -10.78 -15.49 -23.95
N CYS A 146 -10.87 -14.32 -23.34
CA CYS A 146 -10.39 -13.08 -23.94
C CYS A 146 -9.33 -12.38 -23.10
N LEU A 147 -9.06 -12.86 -21.89
CA LEU A 147 -7.94 -12.44 -21.05
C LEU A 147 -7.17 -13.66 -20.56
N PHE A 148 -5.84 -13.56 -20.56
CA PHE A 148 -4.93 -14.63 -20.17
C PHE A 148 -4.08 -14.19 -18.99
N VAL A 149 -3.95 -15.07 -17.98
CA VAL A 149 -3.15 -14.82 -16.77
C VAL A 149 -2.13 -15.94 -16.60
N LEU A 150 -0.86 -15.57 -16.44
CA LEU A 150 0.26 -16.51 -16.33
C LEU A 150 0.16 -17.33 -15.04
N SER A 151 0.62 -18.58 -15.07
CA SER A 151 0.85 -19.39 -13.87
C SER A 151 2.25 -19.21 -13.28
N LEU A 152 3.02 -18.26 -13.80
CA LEU A 152 4.37 -17.94 -13.39
C LEU A 152 4.31 -16.77 -12.41
N ASP A 153 4.89 -16.92 -11.24
CA ASP A 153 4.89 -15.88 -10.22
C ASP A 153 5.72 -14.68 -10.70
N THR A 154 5.07 -13.52 -10.74
CA THR A 154 5.62 -12.24 -11.21
C THR A 154 5.48 -11.13 -10.18
N LEU A 155 4.96 -11.46 -8.99
CA LEU A 155 4.68 -10.49 -7.94
C LEU A 155 5.97 -9.82 -7.45
N ASP A 156 7.02 -10.62 -7.29
CA ASP A 156 8.31 -10.18 -6.82
C ASP A 156 9.39 -10.39 -7.88
N ARG A 157 10.02 -9.28 -8.28
CA ARG A 157 11.08 -9.25 -9.29
C ARG A 157 12.41 -8.78 -8.70
N ASP A 158 12.52 -8.71 -7.37
CA ASP A 158 13.80 -8.59 -6.69
C ASP A 158 14.61 -9.87 -6.88
N GLN A 159 15.85 -9.77 -7.36
CA GLN A 159 16.69 -10.95 -7.61
C GLN A 159 17.14 -11.64 -6.32
N LEU A 160 17.08 -10.94 -5.20
CA LEU A 160 17.42 -11.47 -3.88
C LEU A 160 16.25 -12.23 -3.25
N SER A 161 15.03 -12.01 -3.72
CA SER A 161 13.82 -12.63 -3.17
C SER A 161 13.82 -14.15 -3.36
N PRO A 162 13.33 -14.92 -2.36
CA PRO A 162 13.21 -16.36 -2.47
C PRO A 162 12.11 -16.76 -3.47
N GLN A 163 11.22 -15.81 -3.79
CA GLN A 163 10.13 -15.97 -4.74
C GLN A 163 10.54 -15.55 -6.16
N TYR A 164 11.80 -15.16 -6.36
CA TYR A 164 12.28 -14.73 -7.67
C TYR A 164 12.27 -15.89 -8.68
N VAL A 165 11.41 -15.76 -9.69
CA VAL A 165 11.37 -16.73 -10.79
C VAL A 165 12.52 -16.47 -11.76
N HIS A 166 13.52 -17.34 -11.76
CA HIS A 166 14.61 -17.33 -12.74
C HIS A 166 14.17 -17.77 -14.14
N ASN A 167 14.91 -17.32 -15.16
CA ASN A 167 14.67 -17.66 -16.58
C ASN A 167 13.25 -17.36 -17.07
N LEU A 168 12.59 -16.38 -16.45
CA LEU A 168 11.20 -16.03 -16.72
C LEU A 168 10.95 -15.69 -18.20
N LYS A 169 11.87 -14.96 -18.84
CA LYS A 169 11.81 -14.64 -20.28
C LYS A 169 11.63 -15.91 -21.12
N THR A 170 12.47 -16.92 -20.91
CA THR A 170 12.40 -18.19 -21.66
C THR A 170 11.12 -18.95 -21.33
N LYS A 171 10.69 -18.97 -20.07
CA LYS A 171 9.46 -19.63 -19.65
C LYS A 171 8.23 -19.02 -20.33
N VAL A 172 8.13 -17.69 -20.35
CA VAL A 172 7.04 -16.95 -21.00
C VAL A 172 7.05 -17.14 -22.52
N GLN A 173 8.23 -17.06 -23.15
CA GLN A 173 8.35 -17.26 -24.61
C GLN A 173 7.99 -18.68 -25.06
N ASN A 174 8.13 -19.68 -24.18
CA ASN A 174 7.74 -21.05 -24.45
C ASN A 174 6.22 -21.30 -24.27
N LEU A 175 5.45 -20.32 -23.78
CA LEU A 175 4.01 -20.45 -23.63
C LEU A 175 3.32 -20.36 -25.01
N PRO A 176 2.51 -21.37 -25.40
CA PRO A 176 1.95 -21.46 -26.74
C PRO A 176 0.97 -20.34 -27.09
N LEU A 177 0.36 -19.72 -26.07
CA LEU A 177 -0.67 -18.69 -26.25
C LEU A 177 -0.13 -17.27 -25.99
N TRP A 178 1.17 -17.08 -25.70
CA TRP A 178 1.73 -15.80 -25.24
C TRP A 178 1.42 -14.61 -26.17
N ASN A 179 1.43 -14.83 -27.49
CA ASN A 179 1.03 -13.85 -28.51
C ASN A 179 1.63 -12.45 -28.29
N ASP A 180 2.94 -12.39 -28.00
CA ASP A 180 3.65 -11.13 -27.71
C ASP A 180 2.97 -10.30 -26.59
N GLY A 181 2.33 -10.97 -25.63
CA GLY A 181 1.62 -10.34 -24.51
C GLY A 181 0.21 -9.85 -24.83
N ARG A 182 -0.26 -9.90 -26.08
CA ARG A 182 -1.61 -9.43 -26.43
C ARG A 182 -2.67 -10.19 -25.63
N ASN A 183 -3.60 -9.46 -25.01
CA ASN A 183 -4.63 -9.99 -24.12
C ASN A 183 -4.10 -10.69 -22.85
N HIS A 184 -2.86 -10.43 -22.44
CA HIS A 184 -2.32 -10.95 -21.18
C HIS A 184 -2.36 -9.88 -20.08
N LEU A 185 -2.56 -10.31 -18.83
CA LEU A 185 -2.40 -9.50 -17.63
C LEU A 185 -1.30 -10.08 -16.76
N ILE A 186 -0.32 -9.24 -16.42
CA ILE A 186 0.78 -9.56 -15.51
C ILE A 186 0.57 -8.83 -14.19
N PHE A 187 0.87 -9.50 -13.07
CA PHE A 187 0.79 -8.90 -11.74
C PHE A 187 2.19 -8.62 -11.21
N ASN A 188 2.39 -7.44 -10.61
CA ASN A 188 3.61 -7.11 -9.90
C ASN A 188 3.29 -6.29 -8.66
N LEU A 189 3.77 -6.73 -7.50
CA LEU A 189 3.56 -6.02 -6.24
C LEU A 189 4.84 -5.36 -5.74
N TYR A 190 5.98 -6.03 -5.92
CA TYR A 190 7.26 -5.60 -5.41
C TYR A 190 8.16 -5.20 -6.59
N SER A 191 8.68 -3.97 -6.54
CA SER A 191 9.55 -3.37 -7.56
C SER A 191 11.00 -3.32 -7.09
N GLY A 192 11.45 -4.36 -6.36
CA GLY A 192 12.77 -4.39 -5.74
C GLY A 192 12.86 -3.66 -4.40
N THR A 193 14.00 -3.83 -3.75
CA THR A 193 14.33 -3.26 -2.44
C THR A 193 15.42 -2.21 -2.61
N TRP A 194 15.43 -1.16 -1.77
CA TRP A 194 16.51 -0.17 -1.79
C TRP A 194 17.89 -0.84 -1.66
N PRO A 195 18.92 -0.42 -2.42
CA PRO A 195 18.92 0.71 -3.37
C PRO A 195 18.40 0.34 -4.79
N ASP A 196 18.09 -0.92 -5.03
CA ASP A 196 17.87 -1.53 -6.33
C ASP A 196 16.39 -1.57 -6.75
N TYR A 197 15.67 -0.46 -6.57
CA TYR A 197 14.30 -0.36 -7.08
C TYR A 197 14.31 -0.44 -8.62
N THR A 198 13.59 -1.40 -9.19
CA THR A 198 13.48 -1.57 -10.64
C THR A 198 12.03 -1.42 -11.11
N GLU A 199 11.83 -0.55 -12.09
CA GLU A 199 10.55 -0.47 -12.80
C GLU A 199 10.40 -1.59 -13.83
N ASP A 200 11.51 -2.22 -14.22
CA ASP A 200 11.58 -3.35 -15.15
C ASP A 200 11.30 -4.67 -14.42
N LEU A 201 10.45 -5.51 -15.02
CA LEU A 201 10.17 -6.85 -14.52
C LEU A 201 11.30 -7.84 -14.84
N GLY A 202 12.35 -7.41 -15.53
CA GLY A 202 13.49 -8.23 -15.93
C GLY A 202 13.18 -9.16 -17.10
N PHE A 203 12.06 -8.92 -17.80
CA PHE A 203 11.71 -9.60 -19.04
C PHE A 203 10.76 -8.73 -19.89
N ASP A 204 10.69 -9.06 -21.17
CA ASP A 204 9.82 -8.38 -22.11
C ASP A 204 8.35 -8.81 -21.96
N ILE A 205 7.49 -7.90 -21.52
CA ILE A 205 6.03 -8.12 -21.41
C ILE A 205 5.28 -7.88 -22.72
N GLY A 206 5.95 -7.35 -23.76
CA GLY A 206 5.36 -7.03 -25.05
C GLY A 206 4.13 -6.13 -24.93
N GLN A 207 2.99 -6.65 -25.36
CA GLN A 207 1.69 -6.00 -25.42
C GLN A 207 0.80 -6.31 -24.20
N ALA A 208 1.33 -6.97 -23.18
CA ALA A 208 0.55 -7.30 -21.99
C ALA A 208 0.18 -6.06 -21.17
N MET A 209 -0.98 -6.11 -20.53
CA MET A 209 -1.39 -5.16 -19.50
C MET A 209 -0.65 -5.49 -18.20
N LEU A 210 -0.39 -4.46 -17.40
CA LEU A 210 0.30 -4.60 -16.13
C LEU A 210 -0.62 -4.17 -14.99
N ALA A 211 -0.91 -5.10 -14.08
CA ALA A 211 -1.50 -4.84 -12.77
C ALA A 211 -0.36 -4.66 -11.76
N LYS A 212 0.00 -3.41 -11.45
CA LYS A 212 1.19 -3.10 -10.65
C LYS A 212 0.88 -2.22 -9.44
N ALA A 213 1.48 -2.57 -8.30
CA ALA A 213 1.55 -1.71 -7.13
C ALA A 213 2.68 -0.70 -7.29
N SER A 214 2.47 0.53 -6.80
CA SER A 214 3.47 1.60 -6.82
C SER A 214 4.00 1.95 -8.23
N ILE A 215 3.21 1.76 -9.28
CA ILE A 215 3.60 2.13 -10.65
C ILE A 215 3.78 3.65 -10.80
N SER A 216 4.91 4.08 -11.36
CA SER A 216 5.17 5.49 -11.62
C SER A 216 4.20 6.04 -12.68
N THR A 217 3.85 7.33 -12.57
CA THR A 217 3.00 8.01 -13.57
C THR A 217 3.65 8.09 -14.95
N GLU A 218 4.97 7.95 -15.03
CA GLU A 218 5.72 7.95 -16.29
C GLU A 218 5.59 6.63 -17.06
N ASN A 219 5.44 5.52 -16.34
CA ASN A 219 5.35 4.17 -16.91
C ASN A 219 3.91 3.66 -17.00
N PHE A 220 3.01 4.15 -16.15
CA PHE A 220 1.60 3.78 -16.16
C PHE A 220 0.93 4.16 -17.49
N ARG A 221 0.32 3.18 -18.16
CA ARG A 221 -0.45 3.41 -19.40
C ARG A 221 -1.93 3.62 -19.07
N PRO A 222 -2.45 4.85 -19.15
CA PRO A 222 -3.83 5.13 -18.73
C PRO A 222 -4.83 4.33 -19.56
N ASN A 223 -5.87 3.83 -18.87
CA ASN A 223 -6.92 2.97 -19.43
C ASN A 223 -6.44 1.61 -19.96
N PHE A 224 -5.17 1.24 -19.77
CA PHE A 224 -4.60 -0.02 -20.24
C PHE A 224 -3.99 -0.83 -19.09
N ASP A 225 -3.20 -0.19 -18.24
CA ASP A 225 -2.68 -0.78 -17.02
C ASP A 225 -3.64 -0.61 -15.84
N VAL A 226 -3.45 -1.44 -14.81
CA VAL A 226 -4.27 -1.44 -13.60
C VAL A 226 -3.38 -1.10 -12.41
N SER A 227 -3.64 0.05 -11.77
CA SER A 227 -3.01 0.34 -10.48
C SER A 227 -3.72 -0.45 -9.39
N ILE A 228 -2.97 -1.31 -8.71
CA ILE A 228 -3.47 -2.12 -7.59
C ILE A 228 -2.76 -1.70 -6.30
N PRO A 229 -3.42 -1.81 -5.12
CA PRO A 229 -2.75 -1.56 -3.86
C PRO A 229 -1.71 -2.65 -3.59
N LEU A 230 -0.69 -2.32 -2.81
CA LEU A 230 0.26 -3.31 -2.29
C LEU A 230 -0.46 -4.16 -1.23
N PHE A 231 -0.64 -5.45 -1.53
CA PHE A 231 -1.14 -6.42 -0.57
C PHE A 231 0.03 -7.08 0.14
N SER A 232 -0.12 -7.29 1.44
CA SER A 232 0.82 -8.10 2.19
C SER A 232 0.63 -9.59 1.94
N LYS A 233 1.66 -10.39 2.21
CA LYS A 233 1.58 -11.87 2.16
C LYS A 233 0.42 -12.44 3.00
N GLU A 234 0.12 -11.85 4.16
CA GLU A 234 -0.94 -12.31 5.07
C GLU A 234 -2.33 -11.79 4.68
N HIS A 235 -2.47 -11.14 3.52
CA HIS A 235 -3.75 -10.59 3.11
C HIS A 235 -4.78 -11.72 2.95
N PRO A 236 -5.90 -11.68 3.71
CA PRO A 236 -6.88 -12.76 3.63
C PRO A 236 -7.44 -12.89 2.22
N ARG A 237 -7.42 -14.12 1.68
CA ARG A 237 -7.96 -14.42 0.34
C ARG A 237 -9.44 -14.04 0.19
N THR A 238 -10.21 -14.14 1.27
CA THR A 238 -11.62 -13.75 1.29
C THR A 238 -11.83 -12.63 2.28
N GLY A 239 -12.74 -11.71 1.94
CA GLY A 239 -13.12 -10.64 2.85
C GLY A 239 -13.54 -11.21 4.20
N GLY A 240 -12.98 -10.65 5.27
CA GLY A 240 -13.35 -11.00 6.63
C GLY A 240 -14.69 -10.37 7.03
N GLU A 241 -14.85 -10.08 8.32
CA GLU A 241 -16.01 -9.33 8.79
C GLU A 241 -16.19 -8.02 8.01
N ARG A 242 -17.46 -7.62 7.80
CA ARG A 242 -17.78 -6.36 7.15
C ARG A 242 -17.01 -5.23 7.84
N GLY A 243 -16.33 -4.40 7.05
CA GLY A 243 -15.67 -3.21 7.57
C GLY A 243 -16.63 -2.36 8.39
N TYR A 244 -16.09 -1.60 9.35
CA TYR A 244 -16.90 -0.81 10.30
C TYR A 244 -17.69 0.34 9.67
N LEU A 245 -17.54 0.58 8.37
CA LEU A 245 -18.32 1.56 7.61
C LEU A 245 -19.76 1.08 7.45
N LYS A 246 -20.61 1.45 8.42
CA LYS A 246 -22.04 1.16 8.41
C LYS A 246 -22.86 2.12 7.52
N TYR A 247 -22.30 3.29 7.20
CA TYR A 247 -22.98 4.34 6.42
C TYR A 247 -22.01 4.99 5.43
N ASN A 248 -22.51 5.36 4.24
CA ASN A 248 -21.79 6.16 3.25
C ASN A 248 -21.77 7.64 3.65
N SER A 249 -21.27 7.95 4.85
CA SER A 249 -20.98 9.32 5.23
C SER A 249 -19.73 9.76 4.46
N ILE A 250 -19.83 10.80 3.63
CA ILE A 250 -18.69 11.40 2.95
C ILE A 250 -18.45 12.80 3.54
N PRO A 251 -17.29 13.06 4.17
CA PRO A 251 -16.25 12.09 4.51
C PRO A 251 -16.66 11.21 5.71
N PRO A 252 -16.20 9.95 5.76
CA PRO A 252 -16.51 9.06 6.88
C PRO A 252 -15.88 9.61 8.17
N PHE A 253 -16.61 9.57 9.28
CA PHE A 253 -16.06 9.87 10.60
C PHE A 253 -15.05 8.78 10.96
N ARG A 254 -13.76 9.06 10.74
CA ARG A 254 -12.64 8.18 11.09
C ARG A 254 -11.87 8.84 12.22
N LYS A 255 -11.37 8.04 13.18
CA LYS A 255 -10.50 8.56 14.24
C LYS A 255 -9.19 9.09 13.67
N TYR A 256 -8.69 8.41 12.64
CA TYR A 256 -7.44 8.76 11.96
C TYR A 256 -7.75 9.31 10.57
N MET A 257 -7.26 10.53 10.31
CA MET A 257 -7.24 11.15 8.98
C MET A 257 -6.16 10.53 8.09
N LEU A 258 -4.97 10.30 8.64
CA LEU A 258 -3.82 9.74 7.92
C LEU A 258 -3.05 8.78 8.83
N VAL A 259 -2.75 7.58 8.32
CA VAL A 259 -1.87 6.62 8.99
C VAL A 259 -0.82 6.14 8.01
N PHE A 260 0.45 6.21 8.41
CA PHE A 260 1.58 5.62 7.71
C PHE A 260 2.35 4.74 8.69
N LYS A 261 2.77 3.56 8.23
CA LYS A 261 3.74 2.71 8.91
C LYS A 261 4.76 2.24 7.86
N GLY A 262 6.06 2.50 8.05
CA GLY A 262 7.08 1.98 7.13
C GLY A 262 8.51 2.42 7.41
N LYS A 263 9.44 2.07 6.51
CA LYS A 263 10.89 2.33 6.64
C LYS A 263 11.26 3.80 6.40
N ARG A 264 12.14 4.35 7.26
CA ARG A 264 12.78 5.66 7.13
C ARG A 264 14.26 5.49 6.79
N TYR A 265 14.60 5.79 5.54
CA TYR A 265 15.98 5.80 5.06
C TYR A 265 16.78 6.91 5.75
N LEU A 266 17.86 6.53 6.46
CA LEU A 266 18.76 7.47 7.15
C LEU A 266 19.75 8.13 6.18
N THR A 267 19.98 7.49 5.03
CA THR A 267 20.91 7.90 3.97
C THR A 267 20.32 7.60 2.60
N GLY A 268 20.92 8.15 1.54
CA GLY A 268 20.47 7.93 0.16
C GLY A 268 19.39 8.89 -0.34
N ILE A 269 19.04 8.78 -1.62
CA ILE A 269 18.05 9.64 -2.28
C ILE A 269 16.68 9.45 -1.62
N GLY A 270 16.03 10.56 -1.25
CA GLY A 270 14.71 10.56 -0.59
C GLY A 270 14.74 10.38 0.93
N SER A 271 15.92 10.24 1.55
CA SER A 271 16.09 10.22 3.01
C SER A 271 15.56 11.51 3.65
N ASP A 272 15.89 12.68 3.10
CA ASP A 272 15.43 13.98 3.58
C ASP A 272 13.91 14.11 3.54
N THR A 273 13.28 13.71 2.43
CA THR A 273 11.83 13.74 2.28
C THR A 273 11.13 12.85 3.31
N ARG A 274 11.60 11.60 3.49
CA ARG A 274 11.05 10.68 4.49
C ARG A 274 11.35 11.14 5.92
N ASN A 275 12.50 11.79 6.12
CA ASN A 275 12.85 12.37 7.41
C ASN A 275 11.94 13.55 7.76
N ALA A 276 11.49 14.34 6.78
CA ALA A 276 10.56 15.46 6.98
C ALA A 276 9.14 15.02 7.38
N LEU A 277 8.73 13.80 7.01
CA LEU A 277 7.37 13.31 7.27
C LEU A 277 6.98 13.36 8.75
N HIS A 278 7.93 13.15 9.67
CA HIS A 278 7.63 13.20 11.11
C HIS A 278 7.03 14.54 11.58
N HIS A 279 7.26 15.65 10.88
CA HIS A 279 6.68 16.95 11.23
C HIS A 279 5.16 17.00 11.04
N VAL A 280 4.61 16.10 10.24
CA VAL A 280 3.17 15.98 10.01
C VAL A 280 2.51 15.09 11.06
N HIS A 281 3.30 14.34 11.85
CA HIS A 281 2.80 13.50 12.93
C HIS A 281 2.29 14.34 14.11
N ASN A 282 1.02 14.19 14.47
CA ASN A 282 0.42 14.89 15.62
C ASN A 282 -0.01 13.96 16.76
N ALA A 283 0.18 12.64 16.61
CA ALA A 283 -0.24 11.60 17.57
C ALA A 283 -1.76 11.55 17.88
N GLU A 284 -2.59 12.29 17.15
CA GLU A 284 -4.04 12.36 17.34
C GLU A 284 -4.77 11.67 16.19
N ASP A 285 -4.82 12.31 15.03
CA ASP A 285 -5.49 11.84 13.81
C ASP A 285 -4.53 11.70 12.60
N VAL A 286 -3.30 12.19 12.70
CA VAL A 286 -2.20 11.94 11.76
C VAL A 286 -1.08 11.17 12.45
N VAL A 287 -1.02 9.87 12.17
CA VAL A 287 -0.09 8.92 12.81
C VAL A 287 0.92 8.42 11.79
N LEU A 288 2.19 8.77 11.97
CA LEU A 288 3.29 8.35 11.09
C LEU A 288 4.30 7.57 11.93
N LEU A 289 4.32 6.27 11.73
CA LEU A 289 5.16 5.33 12.46
C LEU A 289 6.30 4.90 11.55
N THR A 290 7.54 5.14 11.94
CA THR A 290 8.69 4.81 11.10
C THR A 290 9.70 3.95 11.80
N THR A 291 10.29 2.99 11.10
CA THR A 291 11.48 2.25 11.56
C THR A 291 12.71 2.72 10.80
N CYS A 292 13.82 2.87 11.51
CA CYS A 292 15.14 3.12 10.91
C CYS A 292 15.96 1.84 10.75
N LYS A 293 15.46 0.67 11.21
CA LYS A 293 16.10 -0.63 11.04
C LYS A 293 15.88 -1.12 9.60
N HIS A 294 16.85 -0.93 8.72
CA HIS A 294 16.87 -1.51 7.37
C HIS A 294 18.26 -1.44 6.75
N GLY A 295 18.66 -2.48 6.03
CA GLY A 295 19.98 -2.60 5.42
C GLY A 295 21.12 -2.74 6.43
N LYS A 296 22.30 -3.15 5.95
CA LYS A 296 23.41 -3.56 6.82
C LYS A 296 24.02 -2.45 7.68
N ASP A 297 23.88 -1.19 7.26
CA ASP A 297 24.59 -0.04 7.85
C ASP A 297 23.68 0.93 8.61
N TRP A 298 22.42 0.59 8.89
CA TRP A 298 21.52 1.50 9.61
C TRP A 298 22.05 1.90 10.98
N GLN A 299 22.73 0.99 11.67
CA GLN A 299 23.36 1.24 12.97
C GLN A 299 24.47 2.30 12.87
N LYS A 300 25.21 2.32 11.75
CA LYS A 300 26.28 3.30 11.51
C LYS A 300 25.71 4.69 11.23
N HIS A 301 24.53 4.76 10.63
CA HIS A 301 23.85 6.02 10.28
C HIS A 301 22.78 6.45 11.29
N LYS A 302 22.70 5.74 12.42
CA LYS A 302 21.70 5.98 13.48
C LYS A 302 21.73 7.42 13.96
N ASP A 303 20.63 8.13 13.75
CA ASP A 303 20.43 9.47 14.29
C ASP A 303 19.80 9.46 15.69
N ALA A 304 19.68 10.64 16.30
CA ALA A 304 19.12 10.79 17.64
C ALA A 304 17.63 10.42 17.75
N ARG A 305 16.88 10.34 16.64
CA ARG A 305 15.44 10.04 16.66
C ARG A 305 15.14 8.55 16.51
N CYS A 306 16.04 7.81 15.86
CA CYS A 306 15.91 6.40 15.50
C CYS A 306 15.43 5.49 16.66
N ASP A 307 15.93 5.67 17.89
CA ASP A 307 15.47 4.88 19.05
C ASP A 307 14.00 5.13 19.41
N LYS A 308 13.58 6.40 19.36
CA LYS A 308 12.21 6.80 19.63
C LYS A 308 11.27 6.33 18.52
N ASP A 309 11.68 6.52 17.27
CA ASP A 309 10.96 6.07 16.08
C ASP A 309 10.68 4.56 16.15
N ASN A 310 11.71 3.76 16.45
CA ASN A 310 11.57 2.29 16.60
C ASN A 310 10.67 1.91 17.79
N ALA A 311 10.82 2.56 18.94
CA ALA A 311 9.97 2.27 20.11
C ALA A 311 8.48 2.56 19.83
N GLU A 312 8.19 3.64 19.09
CA GLU A 312 6.82 3.94 18.65
C GLU A 312 6.34 2.95 17.58
N TYR A 313 7.17 2.61 16.60
CA TYR A 313 6.88 1.61 15.56
C TYR A 313 6.49 0.25 16.16
N ASP A 314 7.27 -0.25 17.13
CA ASP A 314 7.09 -1.54 17.78
C ASP A 314 5.86 -1.55 18.73
N LYS A 315 5.58 -0.43 19.40
CA LYS A 315 4.44 -0.30 20.31
C LYS A 315 3.10 -0.46 19.58
N PHE A 316 2.99 0.14 18.40
CA PHE A 316 1.77 0.13 17.60
C PHE A 316 1.52 -1.20 16.87
N HIS A 317 2.53 -2.08 16.80
CA HIS A 317 2.35 -3.47 16.37
C HIS A 317 1.55 -4.28 17.42
N ASN A 318 1.88 -4.14 18.70
CA ASN A 318 1.20 -4.86 19.79
C ASN A 318 -0.20 -4.34 20.12
N THR A 319 -0.50 -3.08 19.80
CA THR A 319 -1.82 -2.50 20.04
C THR A 319 -2.65 -2.48 18.77
N SER A 320 -3.54 -3.48 18.65
CA SER A 320 -4.56 -3.72 17.62
C SER A 320 -5.51 -2.55 17.26
N ARG A 321 -5.29 -1.33 17.78
CA ARG A 321 -6.16 -0.15 17.65
C ARG A 321 -6.19 0.47 16.25
N ILE A 322 -5.15 0.28 15.44
CA ILE A 322 -5.11 0.74 14.04
C ILE A 322 -5.70 -0.33 13.09
N SER A 323 -5.79 -1.58 13.56
CA SER A 323 -6.16 -2.74 12.75
C SER A 323 -7.64 -2.80 12.35
N GLY A 324 -8.51 -1.92 12.85
CA GLY A 324 -9.91 -1.89 12.43
C GLY A 324 -10.19 -0.94 11.26
N GLU A 325 -9.52 0.22 11.27
CA GLU A 325 -9.82 1.35 10.38
C GLU A 325 -8.75 1.56 9.29
N ALA A 326 -7.50 1.15 9.51
CA ALA A 326 -6.43 1.23 8.51
C ALA A 326 -6.23 -0.07 7.71
N LYS A 327 -6.87 -1.18 8.09
CA LYS A 327 -6.77 -2.46 7.36
C LYS A 327 -7.25 -2.40 5.91
N THR A 328 -7.98 -1.35 5.52
CA THR A 328 -8.38 -1.12 4.13
C THR A 328 -7.31 -0.43 3.28
N ASN A 329 -6.27 0.17 3.87
CA ASN A 329 -5.21 0.89 3.14
C ASN A 329 -3.77 0.47 3.50
N LEU A 330 -3.53 -0.11 4.67
CA LEU A 330 -2.30 -0.83 4.98
C LEU A 330 -2.68 -2.28 5.24
N GLY A 331 -2.38 -3.14 4.26
CA GLY A 331 -2.40 -4.59 4.42
C GLY A 331 -1.63 -4.97 5.69
N ARG A 332 -2.15 -5.96 6.39
CA ARG A 332 -1.68 -6.41 7.71
C ARG A 332 -0.37 -7.22 7.61
N GLY A 333 0.57 -6.78 6.78
CA GLY A 333 1.73 -7.62 6.52
C GLY A 333 2.87 -6.95 5.77
N GLY A 334 3.22 -5.75 6.22
CA GLY A 334 4.64 -5.42 6.29
C GLY A 334 5.26 -6.06 7.53
N GLU A 335 4.85 -7.28 7.91
CA GLU A 335 5.19 -7.89 9.21
C GLU A 335 5.86 -9.26 9.02
N VAL A 336 5.43 -10.06 8.04
CA VAL A 336 6.15 -11.30 7.65
C VAL A 336 7.15 -11.03 6.54
N ASP A 337 6.87 -10.07 5.65
CA ASP A 337 7.84 -9.60 4.64
C ASP A 337 9.10 -8.99 5.28
N GLU A 338 8.99 -8.39 6.47
CA GLU A 338 10.12 -7.74 7.16
C GLU A 338 10.98 -8.72 7.99
N GLU A 339 10.40 -9.78 8.56
CA GLU A 339 11.16 -10.83 9.31
C GLU A 339 11.88 -11.81 8.36
N GLU A 340 11.29 -12.16 7.20
CA GLU A 340 11.97 -12.98 6.18
C GLU A 340 13.11 -12.22 5.47
N GLU A 341 12.98 -10.91 5.22
CA GLU A 341 14.11 -10.07 4.75
C GLU A 341 15.26 -10.06 5.77
N GLU A 342 14.97 -10.01 7.07
CA GLU A 342 16.00 -10.09 8.13
C GLU A 342 16.69 -11.47 8.16
N GLU A 343 15.97 -12.59 7.98
CA GLU A 343 16.54 -13.96 7.91
C GLU A 343 17.35 -14.20 6.61
N GLU A 344 16.93 -13.63 5.48
CA GLU A 344 17.69 -13.71 4.21
C GLU A 344 18.98 -12.87 4.25
N GLU A 345 18.96 -11.70 4.88
CA GLU A 345 20.18 -10.91 5.10
C GLU A 345 21.17 -11.61 6.07
N GLU A 346 20.66 -12.36 7.06
CA GLU A 346 21.50 -13.10 8.02
C GLU A 346 22.12 -14.37 7.40
N THR A 347 21.40 -15.06 6.50
CA THR A 347 21.91 -16.24 5.78
C THR A 347 22.96 -15.90 4.72
N VAL A 348 22.78 -14.81 3.96
CA VAL A 348 23.81 -14.28 3.03
C VAL A 348 25.08 -13.87 3.79
N SER A 349 24.95 -13.37 5.02
CA SER A 349 26.09 -12.99 5.87
C SER A 349 26.86 -14.20 6.40
N ARG A 350 26.21 -15.36 6.59
CA ARG A 350 26.88 -16.63 6.96
C ARG A 350 27.64 -17.26 5.79
N GLU A 351 27.12 -17.19 4.56
CA GLU A 351 27.82 -17.72 3.38
C GLU A 351 28.98 -16.83 2.92
N GLY A 352 28.83 -15.50 3.02
CA GLY A 352 29.91 -14.54 2.73
C GLY A 352 31.08 -14.59 3.72
N GLY A 353 30.85 -15.00 4.96
CA GLY A 353 31.90 -15.17 5.98
C GLY A 353 32.83 -16.37 5.74
N ILE A 354 32.41 -17.36 4.94
CA ILE A 354 33.21 -18.58 4.68
C ILE A 354 34.28 -18.34 3.60
N TRP A 355 34.15 -17.29 2.78
CA TRP A 355 35.10 -16.97 1.71
C TRP A 355 36.21 -16.00 2.11
N SER A 356 36.20 -15.44 3.33
CA SER A 356 37.19 -14.43 3.75
C SER A 356 38.46 -15.00 4.43
N HIS A 357 38.66 -16.33 4.47
CA HIS A 357 39.81 -16.94 5.15
C HIS A 357 40.70 -17.87 4.30
N ARG A 358 40.66 -17.80 2.97
CA ARG A 358 41.67 -18.45 2.10
C ARG A 358 42.24 -17.45 1.11
N GLY A 359 43.30 -16.76 1.53
CA GLY A 359 44.00 -15.86 0.61
C GLY A 359 45.18 -15.09 1.18
N GLU A 360 45.88 -15.59 2.21
CA GLU A 360 47.20 -15.08 2.60
C GLU A 360 48.10 -16.24 3.04
N SER A 361 48.92 -16.73 2.10
CA SER A 361 50.24 -17.33 2.33
C SER A 361 50.96 -17.51 1.01
#